data_AF-A0A135VFS8-F1
#
_entry.id   AF-A0A135VFS8-F1
#
_cell.length_a   1.000
_cell.length_b   1.000
_cell.length_c   1.000
_cell.angle_alpha   90.00
_cell.angle_beta   90.00
_cell.angle_gamma   90.00
#
_symmetry.space_group_name_H-M   'P 1'
#
loop_
_entity.id
_entity.type
_entity.pdbx_description
1 polymer ?
#
loop_
_entity_poly.entity_id
_entity_poly.type
_entity_poly.pdbx_seq_one_letter_code
_entity_poly.pdbx_strand_id
1 'polypeptide(L)'
;MMSSSELEKNTFVKIRAMALVFLVYAIVPPLLALMFPESGLPASTETSLLSLVMLLLMPFEIILIYVFYRYFARNPRFKSLVGPAALMYVLATTPSIYAFVIGMTDSALRMIAIPLGMMFSIVGLWLALMLLSKIPRIQHTSDY
;
A
#
# COMPACT_ATOMS: atom_id res chain seq x y z
N MET A 1 -17.34 -0.08 -26.53
CA MET A 1 -16.53 -1.26 -26.16
C MET A 1 -15.07 -0.86 -26.29
N MET A 2 -14.31 -0.95 -25.20
CA MET A 2 -12.88 -0.58 -25.17
C MET A 2 -12.06 -1.73 -25.78
N SER A 3 -11.07 -1.44 -26.62
CA SER A 3 -10.22 -2.49 -27.21
C SER A 3 -9.31 -3.12 -26.14
N SER A 4 -8.89 -4.36 -26.36
CA SER A 4 -8.00 -5.07 -25.42
C SER A 4 -6.68 -4.32 -25.17
N SER A 5 -6.13 -3.65 -26.18
CA SER A 5 -4.89 -2.86 -26.06
C SER A 5 -5.06 -1.59 -25.23
N GLU A 6 -6.21 -0.92 -25.32
CA GLU A 6 -6.52 0.23 -24.47
C GLU A 6 -6.72 -0.17 -23.01
N LEU A 7 -7.34 -1.33 -22.76
CA LEU A 7 -7.54 -1.87 -21.42
C LEU A 7 -6.19 -2.24 -20.76
N GLU A 8 -5.27 -2.84 -21.50
CA GLU A 8 -3.92 -3.17 -21.03
C GLU A 8 -3.09 -1.92 -20.73
N LYS A 9 -3.10 -0.92 -21.63
CA LYS A 9 -2.41 0.36 -21.41
C LYS A 9 -2.96 1.10 -20.18
N ASN A 10 -4.28 1.15 -20.03
CA ASN A 10 -4.92 1.82 -18.89
C ASN A 10 -4.61 1.08 -17.57
N THR A 11 -4.57 -0.24 -17.60
CA THR A 11 -4.13 -1.07 -16.47
C THR A 11 -2.67 -0.78 -16.10
N PHE A 12 -1.76 -0.78 -17.07
CA PHE A 12 -0.34 -0.49 -16.85
C PHE A 12 -0.12 0.87 -16.19
N VAL A 13 -0.80 1.91 -16.68
CA VAL A 13 -0.73 3.27 -16.10
C VAL A 13 -1.21 3.27 -14.64
N LYS A 14 -2.30 2.56 -14.33
CA LYS A 14 -2.81 2.46 -12.95
C LYS A 14 -1.83 1.77 -12.02
N ILE A 15 -1.26 0.63 -12.41
CA ILE A 15 -0.30 -0.08 -11.54
C ILE A 15 1.01 0.73 -11.38
N ARG A 16 1.44 1.46 -12.41
CA ARG A 16 2.58 2.38 -12.30
C ARG A 16 2.30 3.54 -11.33
N ALA A 17 1.10 4.13 -11.40
CA ALA A 17 0.69 5.14 -10.43
C ALA A 17 0.65 4.57 -8.99
N MET A 18 0.20 3.33 -8.83
CA MET A 18 0.20 2.62 -7.54
C MET A 18 1.61 2.41 -6.98
N ALA A 19 2.56 1.98 -7.81
CA ALA A 19 3.96 1.83 -7.41
C ALA A 19 4.56 3.18 -6.97
N LEU A 20 4.23 4.27 -7.67
CA LEU A 20 4.65 5.62 -7.28
C LEU A 20 4.07 6.03 -5.92
N VAL A 21 2.81 5.71 -5.64
CA VAL A 21 2.19 6.00 -4.33
C VAL A 21 2.94 5.30 -3.20
N PHE A 22 3.25 4.01 -3.33
CA PHE A 22 4.02 3.30 -2.30
C PHE A 22 5.45 3.80 -2.17
N LEU A 23 6.08 4.20 -3.27
CA LEU A 23 7.40 4.83 -3.23
C LEU A 23 7.36 6.15 -2.44
N VAL A 24 6.33 6.97 -2.67
CA VAL A 24 6.10 8.20 -1.91
C VAL A 24 5.88 7.90 -0.43
N TYR A 25 5.04 6.91 -0.09
CA TYR A 25 4.80 6.51 1.31
C TYR A 25 6.03 5.87 1.99
N ALA A 26 6.91 5.21 1.25
CA ALA A 26 8.14 4.64 1.80
C ALA A 26 9.19 5.73 2.12
N ILE A 27 9.10 6.91 1.51
CA ILE A 27 10.14 7.96 1.58
C ILE A 27 9.64 9.18 2.35
N VAL A 28 8.48 9.72 2.00
CA VAL A 28 8.00 11.01 2.50
C VAL A 28 7.59 10.96 3.98
N PRO A 29 6.74 10.04 4.45
CA PRO A 29 6.38 9.97 5.87
C PRO A 29 7.56 9.74 6.82
N PRO A 30 8.54 8.85 6.52
CA PRO A 30 9.76 8.75 7.35
C PRO A 30 10.57 10.04 7.37
N LEU A 31 10.72 10.73 6.23
CA LEU A 31 11.41 12.02 6.18
C LEU A 31 10.67 13.09 6.99
N LEU A 32 9.34 13.18 6.88
CA LEU A 32 8.54 14.07 7.71
C LEU A 32 8.72 13.74 9.19
N ALA A 33 8.69 12.46 9.56
CA ALA A 33 8.95 12.06 10.93
C ALA A 33 10.37 12.46 11.40
N LEU A 34 11.39 12.45 10.55
CA LEU A 34 12.71 12.96 10.93
C LEU A 34 12.72 14.49 11.11
N MET A 35 11.88 15.23 10.38
CA MET A 35 11.78 16.69 10.48
C MET A 35 11.03 17.18 11.73
N PHE A 36 10.10 16.39 12.27
CA PHE A 36 9.35 16.73 13.48
C PHE A 36 9.93 16.03 14.71
N PRO A 37 10.77 16.67 15.53
CA PRO A 37 11.32 16.03 16.73
C PRO A 37 10.21 15.63 17.71
N GLU A 38 10.43 14.59 18.50
CA GLU A 38 9.46 14.10 19.50
C GLU A 38 9.01 15.18 20.49
N SER A 39 9.85 16.19 20.72
CA SER A 39 9.52 17.37 21.53
C SER A 39 8.38 18.22 20.97
N GLY A 40 8.02 18.07 19.70
CA GLY A 40 6.88 18.74 19.06
C GLY A 40 5.56 17.96 19.17
N LEU A 41 5.60 16.74 19.69
CA LEU A 41 4.41 15.93 19.94
C LEU A 41 3.95 16.10 21.39
N PRO A 42 2.65 15.98 21.68
CA PRO A 42 2.19 15.91 23.06
C PRO A 42 2.91 14.75 23.73
N ALA A 43 3.76 15.06 24.72
CA ALA A 43 4.48 14.06 25.49
C ALA A 43 3.48 13.30 26.37
N SER A 44 2.82 12.29 25.80
CA SER A 44 1.95 11.39 26.53
C SER A 44 2.66 10.06 26.72
N THR A 45 2.76 9.62 27.98
CA THR A 45 3.10 8.23 28.32
C THR A 45 1.94 7.28 28.05
N GLU A 46 0.74 7.82 27.82
CA GLU A 46 -0.45 7.05 27.49
C GLU A 46 -0.67 7.05 25.97
N THR A 47 -0.79 5.85 25.41
CA THR A 47 -1.19 5.64 24.02
C THR A 47 -2.60 6.16 23.79
N SER A 48 -2.81 6.94 22.73
CA SER A 48 -4.15 7.45 22.45
C SER A 48 -5.12 6.30 22.08
N LEU A 49 -6.40 6.41 22.48
CA LEU A 49 -7.44 5.44 22.09
C LEU A 49 -7.53 5.27 20.57
N LEU A 50 -7.33 6.37 19.82
CA LEU A 50 -7.29 6.35 18.37
C LEU A 50 -6.14 5.49 17.85
N SER A 51 -4.94 5.63 18.43
CA SER A 51 -3.76 4.84 18.07
C SER A 51 -3.99 3.36 18.33
N LEU A 52 -4.62 3.00 19.45
CA LEU A 52 -4.97 1.62 19.80
C LEU A 52 -5.99 1.02 18.81
N VAL A 53 -7.02 1.78 18.45
CA VAL A 53 -8.01 1.35 17.44
C VAL A 53 -7.33 1.13 16.10
N MET A 54 -6.50 2.07 15.64
CA MET A 54 -5.77 1.93 14.39
C MET A 54 -4.82 0.73 14.40
N LEU A 55 -4.11 0.48 15.50
CA LEU A 55 -3.22 -0.66 15.65
C LEU A 55 -3.98 -2.00 15.64
N LEU A 56 -5.19 -2.03 16.23
CA LEU A 56 -6.06 -3.21 16.26
C LEU A 56 -6.74 -3.47 14.91
N LEU A 57 -6.97 -2.44 14.09
CA LEU A 57 -7.51 -2.57 12.74
C LEU A 57 -6.49 -3.19 11.76
N MET A 58 -5.19 -2.92 11.92
CA MET A 58 -4.15 -3.48 11.05
C MET A 58 -4.22 -5.01 10.87
N PRO A 59 -4.27 -5.85 11.93
CA PRO A 59 -4.35 -7.30 11.77
C PRO A 59 -5.67 -7.76 11.14
N PHE A 60 -6.79 -7.05 11.38
CA PHE A 60 -8.07 -7.37 10.75
C PHE A 60 -8.02 -7.12 9.24
N GLU A 61 -7.38 -6.02 8.81
CA GLU A 61 -7.17 -5.72 7.40
C GLU A 61 -6.25 -6.74 6.73
N ILE A 62 -5.19 -7.21 7.41
CA ILE A 62 -4.33 -8.30 6.89
C ILE A 62 -5.14 -9.58 6.69
N ILE A 63 -6.04 -9.93 7.61
CA ILE A 63 -6.93 -11.08 7.48
C ILE A 63 -7.89 -10.88 6.29
N LEU A 64 -8.45 -9.69 6.13
CA LEU A 64 -9.29 -9.35 4.97
C LEU A 64 -8.53 -9.51 3.65
N ILE A 65 -7.29 -9.01 3.56
CA ILE A 65 -6.42 -9.21 2.39
C ILE A 65 -6.29 -10.70 2.09
N TYR A 66 -6.01 -11.52 3.09
CA TYR A 66 -5.86 -12.96 2.92
C TYR A 66 -7.14 -13.65 2.44
N VAL A 67 -8.29 -13.30 3.03
CA VAL A 67 -9.61 -13.85 2.65
C VAL A 67 -9.94 -13.47 1.21
N PHE A 68 -9.77 -12.20 0.84
CA PHE A 68 -10.02 -11.74 -0.53
C PHE A 68 -9.06 -12.39 -1.53
N TYR A 69 -7.76 -12.46 -1.21
CA TYR A 69 -6.78 -13.16 -2.04
C TYR A 69 -7.22 -14.59 -2.34
N ARG A 70 -7.60 -15.34 -1.30
CA ARG A 70 -8.04 -16.72 -1.43
C ARG A 70 -9.33 -16.86 -2.23
N TYR A 71 -10.26 -15.92 -2.03
CA TYR A 71 -11.52 -15.87 -2.77
C TYR A 71 -11.30 -15.63 -4.27
N PHE A 72 -10.46 -14.66 -4.63
CA PHE A 72 -10.18 -14.34 -6.04
C PHE A 72 -9.31 -15.39 -6.72
N ALA A 73 -8.33 -15.96 -6.02
CA ALA A 73 -7.49 -17.04 -6.57
C ALA A 73 -8.29 -18.30 -6.94
N ARG A 74 -9.40 -18.57 -6.24
CA ARG A 74 -10.26 -19.75 -6.49
C ARG A 74 -11.34 -19.52 -7.54
N ASN A 75 -11.57 -18.29 -7.97
CA ASN A 75 -12.66 -17.96 -8.89
C ASN A 75 -12.14 -17.78 -10.33
N PRO A 76 -12.37 -18.75 -11.24
CA PRO A 76 -11.87 -18.70 -12.62
C PRO A 76 -12.52 -17.59 -13.48
N ARG A 77 -13.58 -16.93 -12.98
CA ARG A 77 -14.21 -15.76 -13.63
C ARG A 77 -13.39 -14.48 -13.49
N PHE A 78 -12.50 -14.37 -12.50
CA PHE A 78 -11.64 -13.20 -12.29
C PHE A 78 -10.26 -13.39 -12.92
N LYS A 79 -10.22 -13.88 -14.17
CA LYS A 79 -8.96 -13.99 -14.95
C LYS A 79 -8.27 -12.64 -15.18
N SER A 80 -8.98 -11.51 -15.06
CA SER A 80 -8.33 -10.20 -15.05
C SER A 80 -7.74 -9.93 -13.65
N LEU A 81 -6.41 -10.06 -13.55
CA LEU A 81 -5.64 -9.87 -12.30
C LEU A 81 -5.80 -8.47 -11.68
N VAL A 82 -6.38 -7.52 -12.41
CA VAL A 82 -6.38 -6.08 -12.10
C VAL A 82 -7.34 -5.72 -10.96
N GLY A 83 -8.55 -6.28 -10.93
CA GLY A 83 -9.54 -5.98 -9.89
C GLY A 83 -9.14 -6.50 -8.51
N PRO A 84 -8.78 -7.79 -8.37
CA PRO A 84 -8.26 -8.35 -7.13
C PRO A 84 -6.97 -7.67 -6.68
N ALA A 85 -6.06 -7.34 -7.60
CA ALA A 85 -4.84 -6.60 -7.29
C ALA A 85 -5.13 -5.19 -6.77
N ALA A 86 -6.11 -4.48 -7.34
CA ALA A 86 -6.51 -3.16 -6.86
C ALA A 86 -7.18 -3.21 -5.48
N LEU A 87 -7.94 -4.27 -5.19
CA LEU A 87 -8.53 -4.47 -3.87
C LEU A 87 -7.46 -4.80 -2.81
N MET A 88 -6.53 -5.70 -3.15
CA MET A 88 -5.38 -6.02 -2.30
C MET A 88 -4.46 -4.80 -2.12
N TYR A 89 -4.38 -3.93 -3.13
CA TYR A 89 -3.68 -2.65 -3.06
C TYR A 89 -4.30 -1.72 -2.01
N VAL A 90 -5.60 -1.42 -2.11
CA VAL A 90 -6.29 -0.53 -1.14
C VAL A 90 -6.12 -1.08 0.27
N LEU A 91 -6.34 -2.39 0.44
CA LEU A 91 -6.23 -3.03 1.74
C LEU A 91 -4.79 -3.08 2.28
N ALA A 92 -3.75 -3.09 1.43
CA ALA A 92 -2.35 -3.06 1.87
C ALA A 92 -1.86 -1.63 2.16
N THR A 93 -2.45 -0.61 1.53
CA THR A 93 -2.11 0.79 1.80
C THR A 93 -2.64 1.24 3.16
N THR A 94 -3.80 0.74 3.58
CA THR A 94 -4.46 1.19 4.83
C THR A 94 -3.63 0.93 6.10
N PRO A 95 -3.03 -0.26 6.33
CA PRO A 95 -2.15 -0.49 7.47
C PRO A 95 -0.92 0.42 7.48
N SER A 96 -0.40 0.75 6.30
CA SER A 96 0.72 1.68 6.16
C SER A 96 0.32 3.10 6.58
N ILE A 97 -0.86 3.56 6.17
CA ILE A 97 -1.38 4.88 6.56
C ILE A 97 -1.60 4.93 8.06
N TYR A 98 -2.24 3.91 8.64
CA TYR A 98 -2.45 3.83 10.09
C TYR A 98 -1.13 3.90 10.86
N ALA A 99 -0.11 3.16 10.42
CA ALA A 99 1.18 3.14 11.08
C ALA A 99 1.89 4.50 11.01
N PHE A 100 1.81 5.20 9.88
CA PHE A 100 2.36 6.55 9.79
C PHE A 100 1.58 7.59 10.59
N VAL A 101 0.23 7.50 10.61
CA VAL A 101 -0.59 8.39 11.44
C VAL A 101 -0.21 8.21 12.91
N ILE A 102 -0.16 6.97 13.41
CA ILE A 102 0.29 6.67 14.78
C ILE A 102 1.70 7.25 15.01
N GLY A 103 2.62 7.05 14.07
CA GLY A 103 3.99 7.56 14.17
C GLY A 103 4.11 9.09 14.20
N MET A 104 3.09 9.80 13.72
CA MET A 104 3.03 11.26 13.70
C MET A 104 2.16 11.85 14.81
N THR A 105 1.34 11.05 15.49
CA THR A 105 0.42 11.54 16.54
C THR A 105 0.76 11.04 17.93
N ASP A 106 1.47 9.92 18.05
CA ASP A 106 1.69 9.21 19.31
C ASP A 106 3.19 8.98 19.54
N SER A 107 3.77 9.75 20.47
CA SER A 107 5.21 9.66 20.79
C SER A 107 5.59 8.29 21.37
N ALA A 108 4.70 7.63 22.12
CA ALA A 108 4.99 6.35 22.75
C ALA A 108 5.11 5.22 21.72
N LEU A 109 4.29 5.26 20.67
CA LEU A 109 4.29 4.24 19.61
C LEU A 109 5.16 4.59 18.41
N ARG A 110 5.68 5.81 18.34
CA ARG A 110 6.44 6.34 17.19
C ARG A 110 7.56 5.42 16.69
N MET A 111 8.37 4.93 17.62
CA MET A 111 9.52 4.06 17.35
C MET A 111 9.13 2.71 16.74
N ILE A 112 7.88 2.27 16.92
CA ILE A 112 7.36 1.01 16.36
C ILE A 112 6.55 1.31 15.09
N ALA A 113 5.76 2.37 15.11
CA ALA A 113 4.79 2.70 14.08
C ALA A 113 5.46 3.17 12.78
N ILE A 114 6.54 3.97 12.85
CA ILE A 114 7.25 4.41 11.63
C ILE A 114 7.92 3.24 10.89
N PRO A 115 8.71 2.35 11.55
CA PRO A 115 9.25 1.16 10.89
C PRO A 115 8.16 0.25 10.33
N LEU A 116 7.03 0.10 11.05
CA LEU A 116 5.92 -0.71 10.61
C LEU A 116 5.26 -0.15 9.34
N GLY A 117 5.06 1.18 9.29
CA GLY A 117 4.57 1.87 8.10
C GLY A 117 5.51 1.72 6.90
N MET A 118 6.82 1.82 7.13
CA MET A 118 7.82 1.57 6.08
C MET A 118 7.76 0.13 5.57
N MET A 119 7.65 -0.85 6.46
CA MET A 119 7.57 -2.27 6.08
C MET A 119 6.34 -2.52 5.19
N PHE A 120 5.16 -2.02 5.57
CA PHE A 120 3.96 -2.16 4.74
C PHE A 120 4.10 -1.43 3.40
N SER A 121 4.71 -0.24 3.38
CA SER A 121 4.97 0.50 2.14
C SER A 121 5.91 -0.25 1.18
N ILE A 122 6.99 -0.83 1.69
CA ILE A 122 7.96 -1.60 0.89
C ILE A 122 7.31 -2.87 0.34
N VAL A 123 6.55 -3.60 1.17
CA VAL A 123 5.83 -4.80 0.74
C VAL A 123 4.78 -4.44 -0.33
N GLY A 124 4.04 -3.36 -0.15
CA GLY A 124 3.10 -2.83 -1.13
C GLY A 124 3.77 -2.44 -2.46
N LEU A 125 4.91 -1.77 -2.40
CA LEU A 125 5.72 -1.43 -3.57
C LEU A 125 6.16 -2.70 -4.32
N TRP A 126 6.68 -3.68 -3.59
CA TRP A 126 7.14 -4.94 -4.16
C TRP A 126 6.02 -5.70 -4.87
N LEU A 127 4.83 -5.77 -4.27
CA LEU A 127 3.64 -6.36 -4.90
C LEU A 127 3.22 -5.60 -6.17
N ALA A 128 3.24 -4.26 -6.14
CA ALA A 128 2.93 -3.45 -7.32
C ALA A 128 3.92 -3.69 -8.48
N LEU A 129 5.22 -3.82 -8.17
CA LEU A 129 6.26 -4.14 -9.15
C LEU A 129 6.11 -5.56 -9.71
N MET A 130 5.77 -6.54 -8.87
CA MET A 130 5.46 -7.90 -9.32
C MET A 130 4.24 -7.96 -10.25
N LEU A 131 3.26 -7.09 -10.03
CA LEU A 131 2.10 -7.00 -10.92
C LEU A 131 2.47 -6.34 -12.25
N LEU A 132 3.31 -5.29 -12.24
CA LEU A 132 3.84 -4.66 -13.45
C LEU A 132 4.65 -5.64 -14.31
N SER A 133 5.46 -6.51 -13.69
CA SER A 133 6.28 -7.47 -14.43
C SER A 133 5.47 -8.58 -15.11
N LYS A 134 4.23 -8.82 -14.66
CA LYS A 134 3.31 -9.80 -15.27
C LYS A 134 2.46 -9.25 -16.40
N ILE A 135 2.47 -7.93 -16.64
CA ILE A 135 1.84 -7.34 -17.81
C ILE A 135 2.84 -7.43 -18.98
N PRO A 136 2.50 -8.08 -20.10
CA PRO A 136 3.39 -8.10 -21.27
C PRO A 136 3.69 -6.66 -21.66
N ARG A 137 4.99 -6.28 -21.64
CA ARG A 137 5.41 -4.99 -22.16
C ARG A 137 4.94 -4.95 -23.61
N ILE A 138 4.10 -4.00 -23.94
CA ILE A 138 3.80 -3.64 -25.32
C ILE A 138 5.15 -3.25 -25.93
N GLN A 139 5.82 -4.21 -26.57
CA GLN A 139 6.93 -3.93 -27.47
C GLN A 139 6.30 -3.10 -28.57
N HIS A 140 6.56 -1.79 -28.54
CA HIS A 140 6.60 -1.04 -29.77
C HIS A 140 7.73 -1.67 -30.60
N THR A 141 7.39 -2.68 -31.41
CA THR A 141 8.06 -2.88 -32.69
C THR A 141 7.78 -1.62 -33.49
N SER A 142 8.66 -0.64 -33.30
CA SER A 142 8.90 0.40 -34.28
C SER A 142 9.53 -0.29 -35.47
N ASP A 143 8.71 -0.92 -36.30
CA ASP A 143 9.12 -1.29 -37.65
C ASP A 143 9.09 -0.01 -38.49
N TYR A 144 10.23 0.67 -38.48
CA TYR A 144 10.66 1.61 -39.52
C TYR A 144 12.04 1.19 -39.99
#